data_AF-A0A2K9E3N3-F1
#
_entry.id   AF-A0A2K9E3N3-F1
#
_cell.length_a   1.000
_cell.length_b   1.000
_cell.length_c   1.000
_cell.angle_alpha   90.00
_cell.angle_beta   90.00
_cell.angle_gamma   90.00
#
_symmetry.space_group_name_H-M   'P 1'
#
loop_
_entity.id
_entity.type
_entity.pdbx_description
1 polymer ?
#
loop_
_entity_poly.entity_id
_entity_poly.type
_entity_poly.pdbx_seq_one_letter_code
_entity_poly.pdbx_strand_id
1 'polypeptide(L)'
;MRKVFTKIFAIVLLGLVLSVSSIFILSDRRISFAPGEPKSSEELDKNNLKDKTSNNKTSNDDQDKEFEDSGKDINSNENTEPKENSETGENTETEEDTQLSVKISFAGDVLLASGVESLIEQKGTEFIISDVKHIFEESDISMVNLECAISEIGTKAPDKQFTFRAKPQTLDVLKFSKMDIVSLANNHTLDFGVEALLDTFQNLRDYGIKYAGAGMNMDEAARPVFIEENGIKIAFIASSRVIPGGGGSYFDS
;
A
#
# COMPACT_ATOMS: atom_id res chain seq x y z
N MET A 1 18.24 25.19 -41.19
CA MET A 1 18.05 25.80 -39.86
C MET A 1 16.58 25.99 -39.45
N ARG A 2 15.73 26.69 -40.22
CA ARG A 2 14.31 26.93 -39.85
C ARG A 2 13.49 25.68 -39.45
N LYS A 3 13.58 24.57 -40.19
CA LYS A 3 12.82 23.34 -39.90
C LYS A 3 13.22 22.61 -38.61
N VAL A 4 14.45 22.81 -38.13
CA VAL A 4 14.95 22.20 -36.88
C VAL A 4 14.45 23.00 -35.69
N PHE A 5 14.47 24.34 -35.79
CA PHE A 5 13.90 25.23 -34.78
C PHE A 5 12.39 25.03 -34.57
N THR A 6 11.62 24.82 -35.64
CA THR A 6 10.17 24.57 -35.51
C THR A 6 9.87 23.24 -34.79
N LYS A 7 10.68 22.19 -35.00
CA LYS A 7 10.51 20.91 -34.31
C LYS A 7 10.88 20.98 -32.83
N ILE A 8 11.97 21.69 -32.49
CA ILE A 8 12.37 21.89 -31.09
C ILE A 8 11.32 22.73 -30.35
N PHE A 9 10.81 23.79 -30.98
CA PHE A 9 9.80 24.65 -30.37
C PHE A 9 8.48 23.90 -30.12
N ALA A 10 8.06 23.01 -31.04
CA ALA A 10 6.86 22.20 -30.85
C ALA A 10 6.99 21.18 -29.71
N ILE A 11 8.18 20.59 -29.51
CA ILE A 11 8.43 19.63 -28.41
C ILE A 11 8.42 20.35 -27.06
N VAL A 12 9.04 21.53 -26.96
CA VAL A 12 9.04 22.33 -25.73
C VAL A 12 7.63 22.82 -25.40
N LEU A 13 6.86 23.26 -26.40
CA LEU A 13 5.48 23.71 -26.20
C LEU A 13 4.57 22.55 -25.75
N LEU A 14 4.74 21.35 -26.32
CA LEU A 14 3.98 20.17 -25.92
C LEU A 14 4.32 19.73 -24.48
N GLY A 15 5.60 19.77 -24.11
CA GLY A 15 6.03 19.50 -22.73
C GLY A 15 5.45 20.50 -21.73
N LEU A 16 5.39 21.79 -22.08
CA LEU A 16 4.83 22.84 -21.22
C LEU A 16 3.31 22.71 -21.07
N VAL A 17 2.59 22.36 -22.14
CA VAL A 17 1.14 22.16 -22.09
C VAL A 17 0.78 20.93 -21.24
N LEU A 18 1.57 19.85 -21.32
CA LEU A 18 1.38 18.67 -20.48
C LEU A 18 1.68 18.97 -19.00
N SER A 19 2.74 19.72 -18.69
CA SER A 19 3.07 20.05 -17.29
C SER A 19 2.02 20.97 -16.65
N VAL A 20 1.54 21.98 -17.37
CA VAL A 20 0.51 22.89 -16.85
C VAL A 20 -0.84 22.17 -16.72
N SER A 21 -1.19 21.27 -17.63
CA SER A 21 -2.41 20.46 -17.53
C SER A 21 -2.38 19.51 -16.31
N SER A 22 -1.23 18.89 -16.02
CA SER A 22 -1.06 18.07 -14.82
C SER A 22 -1.21 18.87 -13.52
N ILE A 23 -0.71 20.12 -13.49
CA ILE A 23 -0.85 21.01 -12.34
C ILE A 23 -2.33 21.38 -12.10
N PHE A 24 -3.10 21.65 -13.16
CA PHE A 24 -4.54 21.94 -13.04
C PHE A 24 -5.39 20.70 -12.68
N ILE A 25 -4.99 19.50 -13.09
CA ILE A 25 -5.67 18.25 -12.69
C ILE A 25 -5.39 17.90 -11.22
N LEU A 26 -4.24 18.33 -10.68
CA LEU A 26 -3.86 18.09 -9.28
C LEU A 26 -4.43 19.13 -8.30
N SER A 27 -4.77 20.35 -8.75
CA SER A 27 -5.18 21.43 -7.85
C SER A 27 -6.64 21.39 -7.38
N ASP A 28 -7.51 20.57 -8.00
CA ASP A 28 -8.97 20.67 -7.77
C ASP A 28 -9.67 19.37 -7.33
N ARG A 29 -8.92 18.34 -6.91
CA ARG A 29 -9.52 17.13 -6.31
C ARG A 29 -9.31 17.09 -4.80
N ARG A 30 -10.09 17.88 -4.07
CA ARG A 30 -10.47 17.50 -2.70
C ARG A 30 -11.46 16.34 -2.82
N ILE A 31 -10.97 15.12 -2.65
CA ILE A 31 -11.84 13.95 -2.51
C ILE A 31 -12.39 13.99 -1.08
N SER A 32 -13.63 14.45 -0.91
CA SER A 32 -14.35 14.28 0.36
C SER A 32 -14.99 12.90 0.38
N PHE A 33 -14.63 12.09 1.37
CA PHE A 33 -15.37 10.87 1.68
C PHE A 33 -16.52 11.25 2.61
N ALA A 34 -17.75 11.21 2.09
CA ALA A 34 -18.92 11.16 2.97
C ALA A 34 -19.00 9.75 3.57
N PRO A 35 -19.29 9.59 4.88
CA PRO A 35 -19.45 8.28 5.48
C PRO A 35 -20.70 7.61 4.87
N GLY A 36 -20.50 6.51 4.16
CA GLY A 36 -21.60 5.68 3.66
C GLY A 36 -22.16 4.83 4.78
N GLU A 37 -23.48 4.85 4.98
CA GLU A 37 -24.15 3.95 5.91
C GLU A 37 -23.89 2.47 5.54
N PRO A 38 -23.67 1.58 6.52
CA PRO A 38 -23.46 0.16 6.25
C PRO A 38 -24.76 -0.46 5.73
N LYS A 39 -24.76 -0.94 4.49
CA LYS A 39 -25.84 -1.79 3.97
C LYS A 39 -25.75 -3.17 4.64
N SER A 40 -26.85 -3.58 5.27
CA SER A 40 -27.02 -4.89 5.89
C SER A 40 -26.81 -6.02 4.90
N SER A 41 -26.10 -7.05 5.34
CA SER A 41 -25.78 -8.27 4.61
C SER A 41 -27.00 -9.17 4.44
N GLU A 42 -27.93 -8.81 3.56
CA GLU A 42 -29.07 -9.68 3.24
C GLU A 42 -29.70 -9.35 1.87
N GLU A 43 -28.90 -9.07 0.84
CA GLU A 43 -29.43 -8.97 -0.53
C GLU A 43 -28.35 -9.22 -1.60
N LEU A 44 -27.82 -10.44 -1.66
CA LEU A 44 -27.30 -10.99 -2.92
C LEU A 44 -27.89 -12.37 -3.13
N ASP A 45 -28.80 -12.38 -4.10
CA ASP A 45 -29.84 -13.35 -4.26
C ASP A 45 -29.34 -14.67 -4.84
N LYS A 46 -30.08 -15.70 -4.41
CA LYS A 46 -30.03 -17.09 -4.79
C LYS A 46 -30.24 -17.22 -6.30
N ASN A 47 -29.20 -17.46 -7.08
CA ASN A 47 -29.32 -18.05 -8.43
C ASN A 47 -27.96 -18.49 -9.00
N ASN A 48 -27.42 -19.63 -8.55
CA ASN A 48 -26.72 -20.63 -9.40
C ASN A 48 -26.09 -21.80 -8.63
N LEU A 49 -26.90 -22.60 -7.92
CA LEU A 49 -26.52 -23.97 -7.57
C LEU A 49 -27.64 -24.96 -7.91
N LYS A 50 -27.56 -25.50 -9.14
CA LYS A 50 -27.87 -26.88 -9.51
C LYS A 50 -26.76 -27.22 -10.50
N ASP A 51 -25.83 -28.13 -10.22
CA ASP A 51 -26.09 -29.56 -10.30
C ASP A 51 -24.85 -30.33 -9.82
N LYS A 52 -25.02 -31.17 -8.78
CA LYS A 52 -24.40 -32.49 -8.61
C LYS A 52 -24.70 -33.02 -7.21
N THR A 53 -25.82 -33.73 -7.14
CA THR A 53 -26.10 -34.78 -6.15
C THR A 53 -25.00 -35.84 -6.14
N SER A 54 -24.51 -36.22 -4.96
CA SER A 54 -24.64 -37.60 -4.46
C SER A 54 -24.17 -37.75 -3.01
N ASN A 55 -25.12 -38.24 -2.20
CA ASN A 55 -24.97 -39.21 -1.11
C ASN A 55 -24.01 -38.91 0.05
N ASN A 56 -24.54 -38.69 1.25
CA ASN A 56 -24.91 -39.82 2.12
C ASN A 56 -25.78 -39.39 3.31
N LYS A 57 -26.56 -40.36 3.76
CA LYS A 57 -27.67 -40.31 4.71
C LYS A 57 -27.22 -40.92 6.04
N THR A 58 -27.52 -40.28 7.17
CA THR A 58 -27.77 -40.79 8.54
C THR A 58 -27.43 -39.66 9.54
N SER A 59 -28.03 -39.44 10.70
CA SER A 59 -29.26 -39.82 11.40
C SER A 59 -29.16 -39.10 12.75
N ASN A 60 -30.27 -38.52 13.21
CA ASN A 60 -30.77 -38.51 14.59
C ASN A 60 -30.05 -37.79 15.77
N ASP A 61 -30.94 -37.06 16.47
CA ASP A 61 -31.14 -36.93 17.93
C ASP A 61 -30.43 -35.82 18.71
N ASP A 62 -31.26 -34.85 19.11
CA ASP A 62 -31.57 -34.41 20.48
C ASP A 62 -30.40 -34.17 21.47
N GLN A 63 -30.31 -32.95 22.01
CA GLN A 63 -30.98 -32.60 23.28
C GLN A 63 -30.59 -31.19 23.74
N ASP A 64 -31.62 -30.52 24.26
CA ASP A 64 -31.61 -29.24 24.96
C ASP A 64 -30.75 -29.25 26.23
N LYS A 65 -30.34 -28.06 26.68
CA LYS A 65 -30.59 -27.58 28.05
C LYS A 65 -30.27 -26.10 28.24
N GLU A 66 -31.34 -25.37 28.53
CA GLU A 66 -31.38 -24.06 29.17
C GLU A 66 -30.78 -24.08 30.58
N PHE A 67 -30.31 -22.92 31.02
CA PHE A 67 -30.23 -22.54 32.44
C PHE A 67 -30.56 -21.04 32.55
N GLU A 68 -31.77 -20.75 33.04
CA GLU A 68 -32.12 -19.48 33.70
C GLU A 68 -31.70 -19.54 35.18
N ASP A 69 -31.39 -18.39 35.79
CA ASP A 69 -32.29 -17.75 36.77
C ASP A 69 -31.58 -16.78 37.74
N SER A 70 -32.27 -15.67 38.01
CA SER A 70 -32.30 -14.81 39.20
C SER A 70 -31.07 -13.92 39.49
N GLY A 71 -31.19 -12.61 39.76
CA GLY A 71 -32.34 -11.80 40.20
C GLY A 71 -32.09 -11.26 41.62
N LYS A 72 -31.97 -9.93 41.80
CA LYS A 72 -32.38 -9.24 43.03
C LYS A 72 -32.48 -7.72 42.91
N ASP A 73 -33.55 -7.23 43.53
CA ASP A 73 -34.19 -5.92 43.49
C ASP A 73 -33.59 -4.86 44.44
N ILE A 74 -33.93 -3.56 44.26
CA ILE A 74 -34.85 -2.75 45.12
C ILE A 74 -34.78 -1.23 44.79
N ASN A 75 -36.00 -0.69 44.62
CA ASN A 75 -36.57 0.67 44.56
C ASN A 75 -36.00 1.83 45.42
N SER A 76 -36.11 3.09 44.94
CA SER A 76 -37.06 4.13 45.46
C SER A 76 -36.86 5.55 44.86
N ASN A 77 -37.98 6.19 44.51
CA ASN A 77 -38.18 7.60 44.07
C ASN A 77 -37.79 8.66 45.12
N GLU A 78 -37.42 9.88 44.68
CA GLU A 78 -38.19 11.13 44.94
C GLU A 78 -37.60 12.38 44.26
N ASN A 79 -38.50 13.24 43.78
CA ASN A 79 -38.28 14.57 43.19
C ASN A 79 -37.92 15.62 44.24
N THR A 80 -36.99 16.54 43.94
CA THR A 80 -37.10 17.97 44.32
C THR A 80 -36.07 18.84 43.58
N GLU A 81 -36.56 19.84 42.84
CA GLU A 81 -35.83 21.02 42.33
C GLU A 81 -36.45 22.29 42.97
N PRO A 82 -35.87 23.50 42.86
CA PRO A 82 -34.49 23.89 42.57
C PRO A 82 -33.94 24.97 43.55
N LYS A 83 -32.63 25.22 43.56
CA LYS A 83 -32.05 26.48 44.07
C LYS A 83 -31.02 27.05 43.09
N GLU A 84 -31.29 28.30 42.69
CA GLU A 84 -30.46 29.17 41.85
C GLU A 84 -29.14 29.60 42.51
N ASN A 85 -28.26 30.04 41.60
CA ASN A 85 -27.04 30.83 41.73
C ASN A 85 -25.75 30.11 42.10
N SER A 86 -24.89 29.91 41.10
CA SER A 86 -23.71 30.77 40.95
C SER A 86 -22.98 30.45 39.65
N GLU A 87 -22.71 31.51 38.88
CA GLU A 87 -21.78 31.61 37.76
C GLU A 87 -20.67 30.54 37.77
N THR A 88 -20.60 29.75 36.70
CA THR A 88 -19.37 29.02 36.35
C THR A 88 -19.29 29.05 34.83
N GLY A 89 -18.19 29.61 34.33
CA GLY A 89 -18.04 30.02 32.94
C GLY A 89 -18.33 28.91 31.94
N GLU A 90 -18.96 29.30 30.84
CA GLU A 90 -18.86 28.58 29.58
C GLU A 90 -17.38 28.50 29.21
N ASN A 91 -16.72 27.42 29.61
CA ASN A 91 -15.63 26.88 28.83
C ASN A 91 -16.27 26.39 27.54
N THR A 92 -16.41 27.30 26.58
CA THR A 92 -16.49 26.95 25.17
C THR A 92 -15.12 26.37 24.83
N GLU A 93 -14.95 25.08 25.13
CA GLU A 93 -14.01 24.25 24.41
C GLU A 93 -14.49 24.29 22.96
N THR A 94 -13.91 25.21 22.19
CA THR A 94 -13.94 25.14 20.74
C THR A 94 -13.36 23.77 20.41
N GLU A 95 -14.23 22.82 20.05
CA GLU A 95 -13.84 21.62 19.33
C GLU A 95 -13.10 22.12 18.09
N GLU A 96 -11.77 22.17 18.16
CA GLU A 96 -10.96 22.29 16.97
C GLU A 96 -11.31 21.07 16.14
N ASP A 97 -12.04 21.30 15.04
CA ASP A 97 -12.23 20.36 13.95
C ASP A 97 -10.85 19.96 13.46
N THR A 98 -10.27 18.96 14.13
CA THR A 98 -8.95 18.42 13.84
C THR A 98 -9.12 17.65 12.56
N GLN A 99 -8.98 18.36 11.45
CA GLN A 99 -9.03 17.79 10.12
C GLN A 99 -7.96 16.70 10.03
N LEU A 100 -8.39 15.44 10.11
CA LEU A 100 -7.52 14.29 9.94
C LEU A 100 -6.89 14.38 8.55
N SER A 101 -5.56 14.37 8.49
CA SER A 101 -4.82 14.44 7.23
C SER A 101 -3.63 13.51 7.27
N VAL A 102 -3.31 12.95 6.11
CA VAL A 102 -2.12 12.11 5.90
C VAL A 102 -1.48 12.56 4.58
N LYS A 103 -0.19 12.89 4.61
CA LYS A 103 0.62 13.21 3.44
C LYS A 103 1.35 11.95 2.97
N ILE A 104 1.00 11.50 1.78
CA ILE A 104 1.59 10.32 1.15
C ILE A 104 2.47 10.76 -0.03
N SER A 105 3.71 10.30 -0.07
CA SER A 105 4.61 10.49 -1.21
C SER A 105 4.78 9.21 -2.02
N PHE A 106 4.73 9.35 -3.35
CA PHE A 106 5.03 8.28 -4.29
C PHE A 106 6.18 8.68 -5.19
N ALA A 107 7.11 7.76 -5.45
CA ALA A 107 8.06 7.88 -6.55
C ALA A 107 7.98 6.67 -7.49
N GLY A 108 8.55 6.84 -8.68
CA GLY A 108 8.59 5.78 -9.70
C GLY A 108 9.65 4.72 -9.39
N ASP A 109 10.26 4.21 -10.45
CA ASP A 109 11.24 3.14 -10.39
C ASP A 109 12.49 3.57 -9.63
N VAL A 110 12.80 2.84 -8.57
CA VAL A 110 14.05 2.90 -7.83
C VAL A 110 14.85 1.66 -8.18
N LEU A 111 15.93 1.87 -8.91
CA LEU A 111 16.88 0.84 -9.29
C LEU A 111 18.12 0.94 -8.40
N LEU A 112 18.26 0.03 -7.43
CA LEU A 112 19.40 -0.03 -6.51
C LEU A 112 20.59 -0.85 -7.06
N ALA A 113 20.47 -1.33 -8.30
CA ALA A 113 21.52 -2.07 -9.00
C ALA A 113 22.36 -1.13 -9.89
N SER A 114 23.09 -1.69 -10.86
CA SER A 114 23.72 -0.91 -11.94
C SER A 114 24.69 0.19 -11.48
N GLY A 115 25.48 -0.08 -10.43
CA GLY A 115 26.54 0.81 -9.94
C GLY A 115 26.18 1.63 -8.70
N VAL A 116 24.94 1.57 -8.22
CA VAL A 116 24.53 2.19 -6.96
C VAL A 116 25.35 1.68 -5.77
N GLU A 117 25.64 0.37 -5.70
CA GLU A 117 26.54 -0.20 -4.68
C GLU A 117 27.90 0.51 -4.64
N SER A 118 28.54 0.67 -5.79
CA SER A 118 29.83 1.35 -5.88
C SER A 118 29.74 2.84 -5.50
N LEU A 119 28.61 3.49 -5.78
CA LEU A 119 28.38 4.88 -5.35
C LEU A 119 28.21 4.97 -3.84
N ILE A 120 27.49 4.03 -3.21
CA ILE A 120 27.35 3.95 -1.76
C ILE A 120 28.73 3.75 -1.11
N GLU A 121 29.55 2.83 -1.62
CA GLU A 121 30.91 2.59 -1.12
C GLU A 121 31.80 3.84 -1.21
N GLN A 122 31.66 4.63 -2.28
CA GLN A 122 32.49 5.81 -2.53
C GLN A 122 32.03 7.07 -1.79
N LYS A 123 30.71 7.25 -1.62
CA LYS A 123 30.12 8.53 -1.21
C LYS A 123 29.17 8.44 -0.01
N GLY A 124 28.87 7.23 0.45
CA GLY A 124 27.89 6.97 1.50
C GLY A 124 26.46 6.89 0.96
N THR A 125 25.58 6.31 1.77
CA THR A 125 24.19 6.06 1.40
C THR A 125 23.38 7.35 1.26
N GLU A 126 23.64 8.34 2.11
CA GLU A 126 22.95 9.63 2.12
C GLU A 126 23.18 10.41 0.83
N PHE A 127 24.32 10.22 0.17
CA PHE A 127 24.61 10.83 -1.13
C PHE A 127 23.63 10.38 -2.22
N ILE A 128 23.14 9.14 -2.16
CA ILE A 128 22.23 8.60 -3.18
C ILE A 128 20.89 9.35 -3.20
N ILE A 129 20.46 9.83 -2.03
CA ILE A 129 19.11 10.36 -1.82
C ILE A 129 19.09 11.85 -1.47
N SER A 130 20.26 12.50 -1.33
CA SER A 130 20.39 13.85 -0.78
C SER A 130 19.49 14.88 -1.45
N ASP A 131 19.36 14.81 -2.77
CA ASP A 131 18.65 15.83 -3.55
C ASP A 131 17.13 15.75 -3.40
N VAL A 132 16.61 14.58 -2.98
CA VAL A 132 15.16 14.30 -2.88
C VAL A 132 14.70 13.91 -1.48
N LYS A 133 15.62 13.72 -0.53
CA LYS A 133 15.32 13.27 0.85
C LYS A 133 14.24 14.13 1.53
N HIS A 134 14.31 15.45 1.35
CA HIS A 134 13.37 16.39 1.94
C HIS A 134 11.90 16.13 1.55
N ILE A 135 11.64 15.59 0.35
CA ILE A 135 10.28 15.27 -0.13
C ILE A 135 9.64 14.19 0.77
N PHE A 136 10.42 13.17 1.10
CA PHE A 136 9.96 12.02 1.87
C PHE A 136 9.99 12.28 3.38
N GLU A 137 10.90 13.12 3.86
CA GLU A 137 10.97 13.45 5.30
C GLU A 137 9.74 14.16 5.83
N GLU A 138 9.07 14.93 4.98
CA GLU A 138 7.84 15.65 5.29
C GLU A 138 6.57 14.82 5.04
N SER A 139 6.70 13.56 4.64
CA SER A 139 5.56 12.67 4.38
C SER A 139 5.34 11.75 5.58
N ASP A 140 4.08 11.44 5.85
CA ASP A 140 3.73 10.47 6.90
C ASP A 140 3.90 9.04 6.38
N ILE A 141 3.65 8.82 5.08
CA ILE A 141 3.86 7.53 4.40
C ILE A 141 4.56 7.76 3.07
N SER A 142 5.56 6.96 2.74
CA SER A 142 6.22 6.99 1.44
C SER A 142 6.31 5.62 0.76
N MET A 143 6.11 5.63 -0.57
CA MET A 143 6.15 4.43 -1.40
C MET A 143 6.90 4.64 -2.72
N VAL A 144 7.66 3.63 -3.15
CA VAL A 144 8.33 3.59 -4.46
C VAL A 144 8.09 2.28 -5.19
N ASN A 145 8.40 2.23 -6.49
CA ASN A 145 8.50 0.96 -7.21
C ASN A 145 9.94 0.44 -7.16
N LEU A 146 10.18 -0.73 -6.56
CA LEU A 146 11.53 -1.30 -6.43
C LEU A 146 11.84 -2.19 -7.64
N GLU A 147 12.60 -1.65 -8.60
CA GLU A 147 12.79 -2.22 -9.93
C GLU A 147 13.99 -3.18 -10.01
N CYS A 148 14.24 -3.95 -8.96
CA CYS A 148 15.29 -4.97 -8.91
C CYS A 148 15.06 -5.98 -7.80
N ALA A 149 15.63 -7.18 -7.95
CA ALA A 149 15.70 -8.15 -6.86
C ALA A 149 16.71 -7.70 -5.79
N ILE A 150 16.38 -7.90 -4.51
CA ILE A 150 17.29 -7.66 -3.38
C ILE A 150 17.74 -9.01 -2.84
N SER A 151 18.89 -9.49 -3.31
CA SER A 151 19.33 -10.84 -3.00
C SER A 151 20.80 -11.05 -3.35
N GLU A 152 21.43 -12.02 -2.68
CA GLU A 152 22.75 -12.56 -3.07
C GLU A 152 22.65 -13.95 -3.74
N ILE A 153 21.45 -14.55 -3.74
CA ILE A 153 21.16 -15.89 -4.26
C ILE A 153 20.26 -15.84 -5.51
N GLY A 154 19.88 -17.01 -6.02
CA GLY A 154 19.06 -17.15 -7.23
C GLY A 154 19.86 -17.14 -8.54
N THR A 155 19.18 -17.57 -9.59
CA THR A 155 19.75 -17.78 -10.93
C THR A 155 19.14 -16.79 -11.91
N LYS A 156 20.00 -16.09 -12.64
CA LYS A 156 19.60 -15.15 -13.68
C LYS A 156 18.62 -15.80 -14.67
N ALA A 157 17.51 -15.12 -14.96
CA ALA A 157 16.53 -15.58 -15.94
C ALA A 157 17.19 -15.81 -17.31
N PRO A 158 16.99 -16.98 -17.95
CA PRO A 158 17.51 -17.22 -19.28
C PRO A 158 16.85 -16.25 -20.27
N ASP A 159 17.64 -15.76 -21.23
CA ASP A 159 17.17 -14.96 -22.36
C ASP A 159 16.58 -13.57 -22.04
N LYS A 160 16.79 -13.06 -20.82
CA LYS A 160 16.42 -11.68 -20.47
C LYS A 160 17.57 -10.70 -20.72
N GLN A 161 17.32 -9.71 -21.58
CA GLN A 161 18.34 -8.73 -22.01
C GLN A 161 18.89 -7.92 -20.83
N PHE A 162 18.01 -7.49 -19.92
CA PHE A 162 18.37 -6.74 -18.72
C PHE A 162 17.87 -7.47 -17.48
N THR A 163 18.78 -7.64 -16.52
CA THR A 163 18.49 -8.25 -15.23
C THR A 163 19.15 -7.42 -14.14
N PHE A 164 18.39 -7.07 -13.10
CA PHE A 164 18.81 -6.20 -12.03
C PHE A 164 18.69 -6.91 -10.68
N ARG A 165 19.83 -6.99 -9.98
CA ARG A 165 19.94 -7.46 -8.61
C ARG A 165 20.85 -6.53 -7.83
N ALA A 166 20.44 -6.17 -6.63
CA ALA A 166 21.21 -5.39 -5.70
C ALA A 166 21.37 -6.19 -4.40
N LYS A 167 22.48 -5.96 -3.69
CA LYS A 167 22.69 -6.58 -2.37
C LYS A 167 21.76 -6.00 -1.30
N PRO A 168 21.45 -6.76 -0.24
CA PRO A 168 20.58 -6.30 0.85
C PRO A 168 20.96 -4.94 1.45
N GLN A 169 22.26 -4.66 1.58
CA GLN A 169 22.77 -3.41 2.17
C GLN A 169 22.34 -2.17 1.40
N THR A 170 22.00 -2.29 0.12
CA THR A 170 21.48 -1.16 -0.68
C THR A 170 20.12 -0.66 -0.17
N LEU A 171 19.37 -1.48 0.58
CA LEU A 171 18.12 -1.07 1.23
C LEU A 171 18.33 0.02 2.28
N ASP A 172 19.56 0.26 2.74
CA ASP A 172 19.87 1.41 3.58
C ASP A 172 19.41 2.71 2.89
N VAL A 173 19.52 2.81 1.55
CA VAL A 173 19.03 3.97 0.78
C VAL A 173 17.55 4.23 1.06
N LEU A 174 16.72 3.19 1.03
CA LEU A 174 15.27 3.27 1.28
C LEU A 174 14.98 3.60 2.74
N LYS A 175 15.75 3.02 3.67
CA LYS A 175 15.61 3.28 5.11
C LYS A 175 15.94 4.74 5.46
N PHE A 176 17.04 5.27 4.93
CA PHE A 176 17.43 6.68 5.12
C PHE A 176 16.46 7.67 4.47
N SER A 177 15.68 7.23 3.48
CA SER A 177 14.60 8.04 2.88
C SER A 177 13.26 7.94 3.59
N LYS A 178 13.14 7.17 4.69
CA LYS A 178 11.85 6.84 5.32
C LYS A 178 10.86 6.21 4.34
N MET A 179 11.31 5.24 3.53
CA MET A 179 10.37 4.44 2.74
C MET A 179 9.69 3.39 3.61
N ASP A 180 8.37 3.44 3.64
CA ASP A 180 7.54 2.49 4.39
C ASP A 180 7.17 1.29 3.53
N ILE A 181 6.94 1.51 2.23
CA ILE A 181 6.40 0.51 1.31
C ILE A 181 7.17 0.53 -0.02
N VAL A 182 7.38 -0.66 -0.59
CA VAL A 182 7.77 -0.81 -1.99
C VAL A 182 6.73 -1.58 -2.79
N SER A 183 6.53 -1.19 -4.04
CA SER A 183 5.91 -2.06 -5.04
C SER A 183 6.96 -3.04 -5.56
N LEU A 184 6.59 -4.32 -5.59
CA LEU A 184 7.29 -5.39 -6.30
C LEU A 184 6.47 -5.87 -7.52
N ALA A 185 5.39 -5.18 -7.87
CA ALA A 185 4.64 -5.47 -9.09
C ALA A 185 5.31 -4.78 -10.28
N ASN A 186 6.42 -5.34 -10.74
CA ASN A 186 7.13 -4.85 -11.92
C ASN A 186 7.77 -6.00 -12.70
N ASN A 187 8.35 -5.68 -13.84
CA ASN A 187 8.91 -6.68 -14.73
C ASN A 187 10.26 -7.21 -14.28
N HIS A 188 10.93 -6.62 -13.28
CA HIS A 188 12.27 -7.02 -12.82
C HIS A 188 12.25 -7.90 -11.54
N THR A 189 11.08 -8.07 -10.91
CA THR A 189 10.88 -8.87 -9.69
C THR A 189 11.37 -10.32 -9.76
N LEU A 190 11.35 -10.96 -10.93
CA LEU A 190 11.80 -12.36 -11.12
C LEU A 190 13.08 -12.48 -11.95
N ASP A 191 13.89 -11.42 -12.05
CA ASP A 191 15.13 -11.42 -12.83
C ASP A 191 16.12 -12.52 -12.43
N PHE A 192 16.07 -12.97 -11.18
CA PHE A 192 16.93 -14.02 -10.62
C PHE A 192 16.11 -15.20 -10.07
N GLY A 193 14.89 -15.37 -10.59
CA GLY A 193 13.99 -16.47 -10.26
C GLY A 193 13.32 -16.35 -8.89
N VAL A 194 12.55 -17.38 -8.54
CA VAL A 194 11.75 -17.43 -7.32
C VAL A 194 12.62 -17.36 -6.07
N GLU A 195 13.77 -18.04 -6.07
CA GLU A 195 14.69 -18.03 -4.92
C GLU A 195 15.11 -16.61 -4.52
N ALA A 196 15.51 -15.77 -5.49
CA ALA A 196 15.86 -14.38 -5.24
C ALA A 196 14.65 -13.52 -4.83
N LEU A 197 13.44 -13.84 -5.31
CA LEU A 197 12.22 -13.17 -4.88
C LEU A 197 11.91 -13.46 -3.40
N LEU A 198 12.05 -14.71 -2.98
CA LEU A 198 11.81 -15.09 -1.58
C LEU A 198 12.84 -14.43 -0.65
N ASP A 199 14.09 -14.38 -1.09
CA ASP A 199 15.15 -13.65 -0.39
C ASP A 199 14.87 -12.15 -0.34
N THR A 200 14.36 -11.56 -1.43
CA THR A 200 13.91 -10.16 -1.47
C THR A 200 12.85 -9.87 -0.40
N PHE A 201 11.85 -10.76 -0.25
CA PHE A 201 10.85 -10.63 0.80
C PHE A 201 11.47 -10.66 2.20
N GLN A 202 12.44 -11.54 2.43
CA GLN A 202 13.12 -11.64 3.72
C GLN A 202 13.94 -10.38 4.00
N ASN A 203 14.75 -9.92 3.04
CA ASN A 203 15.55 -8.71 3.16
C ASN A 203 14.68 -7.46 3.43
N LEU A 204 13.55 -7.31 2.75
CA LEU A 204 12.61 -6.20 3.01
C LEU A 204 12.03 -6.27 4.42
N ARG A 205 11.65 -7.47 4.90
CA ARG A 205 11.17 -7.67 6.28
C ARG A 205 12.23 -7.31 7.31
N ASP A 206 13.47 -7.73 7.10
CA ASP A 206 14.59 -7.46 8.02
C ASP A 206 14.91 -5.96 8.10
N TYR A 207 14.65 -5.23 7.02
CA TYR A 207 14.75 -3.76 6.96
C TYR A 207 13.52 -3.02 7.49
N GLY A 208 12.43 -3.73 7.81
CA GLY A 208 11.17 -3.15 8.25
C GLY A 208 10.37 -2.47 7.14
N ILE A 209 10.68 -2.76 5.88
CA ILE A 209 10.01 -2.18 4.69
C ILE A 209 8.90 -3.13 4.24
N LYS A 210 7.68 -2.63 4.15
CA LYS A 210 6.54 -3.39 3.66
C LYS A 210 6.59 -3.50 2.14
N TYR A 211 5.93 -4.51 1.57
CA TYR A 211 5.85 -4.64 0.12
C TYR A 211 4.46 -5.09 -0.34
N ALA A 212 4.10 -4.65 -1.55
CA ALA A 212 2.87 -5.02 -2.23
C ALA A 212 3.14 -5.54 -3.65
N GLY A 213 2.22 -6.34 -4.19
CA GLY A 213 2.24 -6.72 -5.61
C GLY A 213 3.09 -7.94 -5.95
N ALA A 214 3.58 -8.67 -4.94
CA ALA A 214 4.23 -9.96 -5.09
C ALA A 214 3.98 -10.82 -3.84
N GLY A 215 3.96 -12.14 -3.99
CA GLY A 215 3.71 -13.09 -2.91
C GLY A 215 4.01 -14.53 -3.32
N MET A 216 3.90 -15.48 -2.39
CA MET A 216 4.12 -16.90 -2.67
C MET A 216 3.05 -17.50 -3.60
N ASN A 217 1.90 -16.82 -3.70
CA ASN A 217 0.74 -17.20 -4.49
C ASN A 217 -0.06 -15.93 -4.84
N MET A 218 -1.11 -16.09 -5.65
CA MET A 218 -1.94 -14.97 -6.12
C MET A 218 -2.64 -14.23 -4.97
N ASP A 219 -3.12 -14.94 -3.95
CA ASP A 219 -3.81 -14.32 -2.81
C ASP A 219 -2.88 -13.43 -2.00
N GLU A 220 -1.63 -13.86 -1.81
CA GLU A 220 -0.60 -13.05 -1.18
C GLU A 220 -0.18 -11.87 -2.05
N ALA A 221 0.02 -12.08 -3.35
CA ALA A 221 0.39 -11.02 -4.29
C ALA A 221 -0.68 -9.93 -4.41
N ALA A 222 -1.95 -10.31 -4.32
CA ALA A 222 -3.10 -9.40 -4.35
C ALA A 222 -3.42 -8.76 -2.99
N ARG A 223 -2.77 -9.18 -1.89
CA ARG A 223 -3.06 -8.68 -0.54
C ARG A 223 -2.65 -7.20 -0.42
N PRO A 224 -3.57 -6.30 -0.03
CA PRO A 224 -3.21 -4.92 0.26
C PRO A 224 -2.31 -4.83 1.48
N VAL A 225 -1.37 -3.89 1.45
CA VAL A 225 -0.67 -3.43 2.65
C VAL A 225 -1.55 -2.37 3.32
N PHE A 226 -1.92 -2.58 4.57
CA PHE A 226 -2.65 -1.59 5.36
C PHE A 226 -1.68 -0.82 6.26
N ILE A 227 -1.76 0.51 6.23
CA ILE A 227 -1.13 1.42 7.20
C ILE A 227 -2.22 2.31 7.78
N GLU A 228 -2.18 2.52 9.09
CA GLU A 228 -3.06 3.45 9.78
C GLU A 228 -2.22 4.60 10.30
N GLU A 229 -2.58 5.82 9.92
CA GLU A 229 -1.84 7.04 10.23
C GLU A 229 -2.84 8.16 10.51
N ASN A 230 -2.63 8.93 11.58
CA ASN A 230 -3.58 9.96 12.03
C ASN A 230 -5.06 9.49 12.07
N GLY A 231 -5.31 8.25 12.51
CA GLY A 231 -6.65 7.65 12.58
C GLY A 231 -7.27 7.29 11.22
N ILE A 232 -6.53 7.43 10.12
CA ILE A 232 -6.96 7.08 8.76
C ILE A 232 -6.27 5.78 8.34
N LYS A 233 -7.08 4.75 8.05
CA LYS A 233 -6.59 3.47 7.53
C LYS A 233 -6.52 3.47 6.01
N ILE A 234 -5.33 3.27 5.46
CA ILE A 234 -5.01 3.36 4.03
C ILE A 234 -4.58 1.98 3.52
N ALA A 235 -5.08 1.59 2.35
CA ALA A 235 -4.71 0.35 1.67
C ALA A 235 -3.83 0.64 0.45
N PHE A 236 -2.66 0.03 0.39
CA PHE A 236 -1.73 0.10 -0.72
C PHE A 236 -1.76 -1.20 -1.52
N ILE A 237 -1.99 -1.07 -2.82
CA ILE A 237 -2.09 -2.19 -3.75
C ILE A 237 -1.14 -1.90 -4.91
N ALA A 238 -0.39 -2.91 -5.34
CA ALA A 238 0.48 -2.82 -6.50
C ALA A 238 0.11 -3.95 -7.48
N SER A 239 0.08 -3.63 -8.77
CA SER A 239 -0.27 -4.58 -9.83
C SER A 239 0.52 -4.27 -11.08
N SER A 240 0.89 -5.31 -11.81
CA SER A 240 1.62 -5.22 -13.07
C SER A 240 0.85 -5.95 -14.15
N ARG A 241 0.75 -5.34 -15.32
CA ARG A 241 0.28 -6.01 -16.54
C ARG A 241 1.40 -6.85 -17.18
N VAL A 242 2.64 -6.64 -16.78
CA VAL A 242 3.81 -7.32 -17.34
C VAL A 242 4.11 -8.54 -16.51
N ILE A 243 4.07 -9.72 -17.15
CA ILE A 243 4.52 -10.96 -16.54
C ILE A 243 6.05 -10.87 -16.41
N PRO A 244 6.65 -11.01 -15.21
CA PRO A 244 8.09 -10.78 -15.02
C PRO A 244 9.03 -11.80 -15.70
N GLY A 245 8.49 -12.72 -16.52
CA GLY A 245 9.25 -13.70 -17.28
C GLY A 245 10.09 -13.08 -18.40
N GLY A 246 11.27 -13.65 -18.64
CA GLY A 246 11.99 -13.44 -19.90
C GLY A 246 11.09 -13.82 -21.07
N GLY A 247 11.19 -13.10 -22.18
CA GLY A 247 10.36 -13.35 -23.35
C GLY A 247 10.54 -14.77 -23.87
N GLY A 248 9.64 -15.68 -23.48
CA GLY A 248 9.62 -17.06 -23.96
C GLY A 248 9.33 -18.08 -22.87
N SER A 249 8.17 -18.72 -22.99
CA SER A 249 7.77 -20.00 -22.35
C SER A 249 7.16 -19.93 -20.94
N TYR A 250 5.85 -20.18 -20.94
CA TYR A 250 4.89 -20.38 -19.85
C TYR A 250 5.41 -21.14 -18.61
N PHE A 251 4.96 -20.68 -17.43
CA PHE A 251 4.85 -21.52 -16.24
C PHE A 251 3.40 -21.99 -16.13
N ASP A 252 3.17 -23.22 -16.60
CA ASP A 252 1.99 -24.01 -16.27
C ASP A 252 2.54 -25.36 -15.77
N SER A 253 2.38 -25.62 -14.47
CA SER A 253 2.56 -26.95 -13.87
C SER A 253 1.75 -27.03 -12.58
#